data_AF-X1HYE7-F1
#
_entry.id   AF-X1HYE7-F1
#
_cell.length_a   1.000
_cell.length_b   1.000
_cell.length_c   1.000
_cell.angle_alpha   90.00
_cell.angle_beta   90.00
_cell.angle_gamma   90.00
#
_symmetry.space_group_name_H-M   'P 1'
#
loop_
_entity.id
_entity.type
_entity.pdbx_description
1 polymer ?
#
loop_
_entity_poly.entity_id
_entity_poly.type
_entity_poly.pdbx_seq_one_letter_code
_entity_poly.pdbx_strand_id
1 'polypeptide(L)'
;NGETDKAALMLFGMSEDALAAEEFDRAEGFLRRIVEMDPSNEEAHRKLSEAYNSVGRPKEAIEELLKLVDLSVAARRHQAAEKHLRDIFDIDPHHKKAQEMLADLFMHAPEEERLIRESLEKAEKAMGLGRFEEARAILEEIVTLDPENGQAKSLLNALYYRQPKTRAEESEFFEDVEVEFQDQGDVDISWEGEEAPPEVEEEEPPPPEPGSLPEAAGEIDLFGGEGQAEEGEKLPSEPDAEDLDIFGEAPQGPEET
;
A
#
# COMPACT_ATOMS: atom_id res chain seq x y z
N ASN A 1 -14.65 12.96 -10.65
CA ASN A 1 -15.90 12.31 -11.09
C ASN A 1 -16.71 11.81 -9.90
N GLY A 2 -17.47 12.66 -9.21
CA GLY A 2 -18.23 12.23 -8.02
C GLY A 2 -19.45 11.36 -8.32
N GLU A 3 -19.91 11.29 -9.57
CA GLU A 3 -21.06 10.48 -9.98
C GLU A 3 -20.69 9.03 -10.28
N THR A 4 -19.51 8.78 -10.86
CA THR A 4 -19.00 7.43 -11.10
C THR A 4 -18.69 6.70 -9.80
N ASP A 5 -18.14 7.41 -8.81
CA ASP A 5 -17.79 6.83 -7.52
C ASP A 5 -19.05 6.45 -6.72
N LYS A 6 -20.10 7.29 -6.79
CA LYS A 6 -21.42 6.97 -6.21
C LYS A 6 -22.08 5.78 -6.91
N ALA A 7 -21.98 5.72 -8.24
CA ALA A 7 -22.52 4.60 -9.01
C ALA A 7 -21.79 3.29 -8.69
N ALA A 8 -20.46 3.31 -8.58
CA ALA A 8 -19.66 2.15 -8.17
C ALA A 8 -20.04 1.68 -6.76
N LEU A 9 -20.19 2.59 -5.80
CA LEU A 9 -20.63 2.26 -4.44
C LEU A 9 -22.01 1.61 -4.40
N MET A 10 -22.97 2.14 -5.18
CA MET A 10 -24.31 1.56 -5.27
C MET A 10 -24.28 0.16 -5.89
N LEU A 11 -23.52 -0.02 -6.97
CA LEU A 11 -23.34 -1.32 -7.61
C LEU A 11 -22.64 -2.32 -6.69
N PHE A 12 -21.68 -1.89 -5.87
CA PHE A 12 -21.08 -2.73 -4.85
C PHE A 12 -22.13 -3.22 -3.85
N GLY A 13 -22.93 -2.32 -3.27
CA GLY A 13 -24.00 -2.72 -2.35
C GLY A 13 -24.97 -3.71 -2.98
N MET A 14 -25.41 -3.46 -4.22
CA MET A 14 -26.28 -4.38 -4.95
C MET A 14 -25.63 -5.73 -5.24
N SER A 15 -24.32 -5.76 -5.52
CA SER A 15 -23.58 -7.00 -5.71
C SER A 15 -23.46 -7.80 -4.41
N GLU A 16 -23.25 -7.15 -3.27
CA GLU A 16 -23.17 -7.81 -1.97
C GLU A 16 -24.52 -8.39 -1.55
N ASP A 17 -25.60 -7.64 -1.74
CA ASP A 17 -26.96 -8.12 -1.50
C ASP A 17 -27.28 -9.32 -2.38
N ALA A 18 -26.87 -9.30 -3.66
CA ALA A 18 -27.06 -10.40 -4.59
C ALA A 18 -26.21 -11.63 -4.20
N LEU A 19 -24.96 -11.45 -3.75
CA LEU A 19 -24.12 -12.54 -3.24
C LEU A 19 -24.71 -13.15 -1.97
N ALA A 20 -25.23 -12.34 -1.05
CA ALA A 20 -25.90 -12.79 0.16
C ALA A 20 -27.21 -13.55 -0.13
N ALA A 21 -27.87 -13.21 -1.24
CA ALA A 21 -29.05 -13.91 -1.74
C ALA A 21 -28.72 -15.14 -2.61
N GLU A 22 -27.44 -15.50 -2.77
CA GLU A 22 -26.96 -16.57 -3.67
C GLU A 22 -27.36 -16.34 -5.16
N GLU A 23 -27.69 -15.11 -5.53
CA GLU A 23 -28.05 -14.69 -6.89
C GLU A 23 -26.80 -14.34 -7.70
N PHE A 24 -25.94 -15.33 -7.93
CA PHE A 24 -24.62 -15.14 -8.53
C PHE A 24 -24.63 -14.42 -9.89
N ASP A 25 -25.58 -14.73 -10.77
CA ASP A 25 -25.66 -14.08 -12.10
C ASP A 25 -25.89 -12.57 -11.99
N ARG A 26 -26.67 -12.13 -10.97
CA ARG A 26 -26.90 -10.71 -10.71
C ARG A 26 -25.67 -10.05 -10.10
N ALA A 27 -25.05 -10.72 -9.12
CA ALA A 27 -23.80 -10.24 -8.53
C ALA A 27 -22.71 -10.06 -9.57
N GLU A 28 -22.51 -11.05 -10.46
CA GLU A 28 -21.58 -10.97 -11.59
C GLU A 28 -21.90 -9.75 -12.46
N GLY A 29 -23.18 -9.55 -12.82
CA GLY A 29 -23.60 -8.43 -13.64
C GLY A 29 -23.27 -7.06 -13.02
N PHE A 30 -23.49 -6.89 -11.71
CA PHE A 30 -23.14 -5.66 -11.02
C PHE A 30 -21.63 -5.45 -10.92
N LEU A 31 -20.87 -6.47 -10.53
CA LEU A 31 -19.41 -6.38 -10.40
C LEU A 31 -18.73 -6.13 -11.74
N ARG A 32 -19.19 -6.78 -12.81
CA ARG A 32 -18.67 -6.53 -14.17
C ARG A 32 -18.93 -5.09 -14.60
N ARG A 33 -20.07 -4.51 -14.22
CA ARG A 33 -20.33 -3.09 -14.49
C ARG A 33 -19.36 -2.17 -13.76
N ILE A 34 -18.92 -2.54 -12.56
CA ILE A 34 -17.88 -1.80 -11.83
C ILE A 34 -16.55 -1.89 -12.58
N VAL A 35 -16.13 -3.09 -12.99
CA VAL A 35 -14.89 -3.30 -13.76
C VAL A 35 -14.94 -2.58 -15.12
N GLU A 36 -16.12 -2.48 -15.75
CA GLU A 36 -16.29 -1.69 -16.98
C GLU A 36 -16.09 -0.18 -16.77
N MET A 37 -16.45 0.33 -15.60
CA MET A 37 -16.26 1.75 -15.25
C MET A 37 -14.82 2.02 -14.79
N ASP A 38 -14.24 1.09 -14.02
CA ASP A 38 -12.89 1.15 -13.49
C ASP A 38 -12.21 -0.22 -13.60
N PRO A 39 -11.42 -0.44 -14.67
CA PRO A 39 -10.66 -1.67 -14.85
C PRO A 39 -9.53 -1.90 -13.83
N SER A 40 -9.23 -0.91 -13.00
CA SER A 40 -8.22 -1.00 -11.93
C SER A 40 -8.83 -1.27 -10.56
N ASN A 41 -10.15 -1.49 -10.49
CA ASN A 41 -10.84 -1.71 -9.23
C ASN A 41 -10.52 -3.10 -8.67
N GLU A 42 -9.53 -3.16 -7.78
CA GLU A 42 -9.09 -4.40 -7.13
C GLU A 42 -10.20 -5.08 -6.32
N GLU A 43 -11.07 -4.31 -5.69
CA GLU A 43 -12.14 -4.89 -4.90
C GLU A 43 -13.17 -5.62 -5.77
N ALA A 44 -13.49 -5.08 -6.95
CA ALA A 44 -14.41 -5.70 -7.89
C ALA A 44 -13.83 -7.02 -8.45
N HIS A 45 -12.56 -7.01 -8.87
CA HIS A 45 -11.85 -8.22 -9.32
C HIS A 45 -11.78 -9.28 -8.21
N ARG A 46 -11.50 -8.87 -6.97
CA ARG A 46 -11.47 -9.79 -5.81
C ARG A 46 -12.85 -10.43 -5.59
N LYS A 47 -13.92 -9.65 -5.52
CA LYS A 47 -15.28 -10.18 -5.32
C LYS A 47 -15.71 -11.09 -6.47
N LEU A 48 -15.37 -10.77 -7.72
CA LEU A 48 -15.63 -11.65 -8.86
C LEU A 48 -14.89 -12.98 -8.73
N SER A 49 -13.61 -12.96 -8.33
CA SER A 49 -12.84 -14.19 -8.14
C SER A 49 -13.43 -15.09 -7.05
N GLU A 50 -13.82 -14.51 -5.91
CA GLU A 50 -14.45 -15.21 -4.80
C GLU A 50 -15.80 -15.81 -5.23
N ALA A 51 -16.62 -15.02 -5.93
CA ALA A 51 -17.91 -15.47 -6.45
C ALA A 51 -17.75 -16.62 -7.45
N TYR A 52 -16.87 -16.48 -8.44
CA TYR A 52 -16.64 -17.54 -9.43
C TYR A 52 -16.14 -18.83 -8.79
N ASN A 53 -15.23 -18.74 -7.82
CA ASN A 53 -14.73 -19.91 -7.10
C ASN A 53 -15.85 -20.61 -6.33
N SER A 54 -16.73 -19.84 -5.67
CA SER A 54 -17.86 -20.38 -4.90
C SER A 54 -18.90 -21.14 -5.74
N VAL A 55 -19.07 -20.75 -7.02
CA VAL A 55 -20.01 -21.37 -7.97
C VAL A 55 -19.37 -22.52 -8.77
N GLY A 56 -18.11 -22.86 -8.48
CA GLY A 56 -17.39 -23.93 -9.20
C GLY A 56 -16.97 -23.52 -10.60
N ARG A 57 -16.69 -22.22 -10.81
CA ARG A 57 -16.12 -21.63 -12.03
C ARG A 57 -14.65 -21.21 -11.80
N PRO A 58 -13.74 -22.16 -11.51
CA PRO A 58 -12.37 -21.84 -11.08
C PRO A 58 -11.55 -21.16 -12.18
N LYS A 59 -11.87 -21.38 -13.46
CA LYS A 59 -11.14 -20.76 -14.57
C LYS A 59 -11.35 -19.25 -14.59
N GLU A 60 -12.61 -18.83 -14.50
CA GLU A 60 -12.97 -17.41 -14.42
C GLU A 60 -12.45 -16.78 -13.13
N ALA A 61 -12.46 -17.51 -12.01
CA ALA A 61 -11.85 -17.03 -10.76
C ALA A 61 -10.36 -16.73 -10.93
N ILE A 62 -9.60 -17.63 -11.57
CA ILE A 62 -8.18 -17.44 -11.85
C ILE A 62 -7.95 -16.27 -12.81
N GLU A 63 -8.80 -16.08 -13.81
CA GLU A 63 -8.69 -14.93 -14.73
C GLU A 63 -8.78 -13.58 -13.99
N GLU A 64 -9.69 -13.46 -13.03
CA GLU A 64 -9.84 -12.26 -12.20
C GLU A 64 -8.67 -12.08 -11.21
N LEU A 65 -8.17 -13.17 -10.61
CA LEU A 65 -6.97 -13.12 -9.76
C LEU A 65 -5.73 -12.71 -10.55
N LEU A 66 -5.57 -13.17 -11.79
CA LEU A 66 -4.46 -12.76 -12.66
C LEU A 66 -4.49 -11.25 -12.93
N LYS A 67 -5.68 -10.64 -13.04
CA LYS A 67 -5.80 -9.17 -13.14
C LYS A 67 -5.31 -8.48 -11.88
N LEU A 68 -5.61 -9.02 -10.70
CA LEU A 68 -5.08 -8.49 -9.43
C LEU A 68 -3.56 -8.59 -9.34
N VAL A 69 -2.97 -9.69 -9.84
CA VAL A 69 -1.52 -9.82 -9.94
C VAL A 69 -0.96 -8.75 -10.88
N ASP A 70 -1.53 -8.59 -12.07
CA ASP A 70 -1.10 -7.57 -13.04
C ASP A 70 -1.17 -6.15 -12.43
N LEU A 71 -2.27 -5.81 -11.74
CA LEU A 71 -2.44 -4.52 -11.05
C LEU A 71 -1.43 -4.34 -9.91
N SER A 72 -1.18 -5.39 -9.12
CA SER A 72 -0.22 -5.36 -8.02
C SER A 72 1.22 -5.19 -8.52
N VAL A 73 1.60 -5.88 -9.61
CA VAL A 73 2.91 -5.74 -10.25
C VAL A 73 3.06 -4.35 -10.86
N ALA A 74 2.04 -3.84 -11.55
CA ALA A 74 2.05 -2.49 -12.10
C ALA A 74 2.20 -1.42 -11.02
N ALA A 75 1.60 -1.65 -9.85
CA ALA A 75 1.73 -0.79 -8.67
C ALA A 75 2.95 -1.12 -7.80
N ARG A 76 3.83 -2.03 -8.23
CA ARG A 76 5.06 -2.47 -7.53
C ARG A 76 4.82 -3.06 -6.14
N ARG A 77 3.60 -3.51 -5.88
CA ARG A 77 3.19 -4.17 -4.64
C ARG A 77 3.50 -5.66 -4.71
N HIS A 78 4.79 -6.00 -4.63
CA HIS A 78 5.27 -7.38 -4.77
C HIS A 78 4.63 -8.35 -3.75
N GLN A 79 4.45 -7.92 -2.51
CA GLN A 79 3.79 -8.74 -1.49
C GLN A 79 2.31 -9.02 -1.82
N ALA A 80 1.60 -8.04 -2.39
CA ALA A 80 0.22 -8.24 -2.83
C ALA A 80 0.15 -9.17 -4.04
N ALA A 81 1.06 -8.99 -5.01
CA ALA A 81 1.17 -9.87 -6.17
C ALA A 81 1.43 -11.33 -5.76
N GLU A 82 2.36 -11.56 -4.82
CA GLU A 82 2.65 -12.90 -4.28
C GLU A 82 1.42 -13.52 -3.60
N LYS A 83 0.67 -12.72 -2.82
CA LYS A 83 -0.57 -13.18 -2.19
C LYS A 83 -1.60 -13.63 -3.22
N HIS A 84 -1.85 -12.83 -4.25
CA HIS A 84 -2.80 -13.19 -5.32
C HIS A 84 -2.35 -14.41 -6.12
N LEU A 85 -1.04 -14.59 -6.32
CA LEU A 85 -0.49 -15.80 -6.94
C LEU A 85 -0.72 -17.03 -6.04
N ARG A 86 -0.60 -16.90 -4.71
CA ARG A 86 -0.94 -17.96 -3.76
C ARG A 86 -2.43 -18.33 -3.87
N ASP A 87 -3.32 -17.34 -3.93
CA ASP A 87 -4.75 -17.57 -4.12
C ASP A 87 -5.03 -18.36 -5.41
N ILE A 88 -4.27 -18.12 -6.49
CA ILE A 88 -4.36 -18.92 -7.73
C ILE A 88 -3.91 -20.36 -7.52
N PHE A 89 -2.80 -20.59 -6.81
CA PHE A 89 -2.29 -21.95 -6.54
C PHE A 89 -3.19 -22.76 -5.61
N ASP A 90 -3.97 -22.09 -4.75
CA ASP A 90 -4.98 -22.77 -3.93
C ASP A 90 -6.14 -23.32 -4.79
N ILE A 91 -6.43 -22.68 -5.93
CA ILE A 91 -7.46 -23.14 -6.89
C ILE A 91 -6.87 -24.15 -7.88
N ASP A 92 -5.71 -23.85 -8.48
CA ASP A 92 -4.98 -24.72 -9.40
C ASP A 92 -3.46 -24.73 -9.07
N PRO A 93 -2.98 -25.75 -8.33
CA PRO A 93 -1.58 -25.87 -7.93
C PRO A 93 -0.58 -25.96 -9.09
N HIS A 94 -1.05 -26.28 -10.31
CA HIS A 94 -0.22 -26.45 -11.49
C HIS A 94 -0.49 -25.38 -12.56
N HIS A 95 -1.06 -24.24 -12.17
CA HIS A 95 -1.37 -23.15 -13.07
C HIS A 95 -0.10 -22.52 -13.67
N LYS A 96 0.22 -22.89 -14.92
CA LYS A 96 1.49 -22.53 -15.57
C LYS A 96 1.78 -21.03 -15.60
N LYS A 97 0.80 -20.21 -15.99
CA LYS A 97 1.00 -18.75 -16.07
C LYS A 97 1.28 -18.15 -14.69
N ALA A 98 0.67 -18.67 -13.62
CA ALA A 98 0.96 -18.20 -12.27
C ALA A 98 2.37 -18.59 -11.83
N GLN A 99 2.87 -19.78 -12.24
CA GLN A 99 4.25 -20.18 -12.00
C GLN A 99 5.26 -19.26 -12.72
N GLU A 100 4.98 -18.91 -13.97
CA GLU A 100 5.79 -17.97 -14.76
C GLU A 100 5.83 -16.58 -14.09
N MET A 101 4.66 -16.04 -13.73
CA MET A 101 4.58 -14.72 -13.06
C MET A 101 5.26 -14.72 -11.69
N LEU A 102 5.18 -15.81 -10.92
CA LEU A 102 5.89 -15.93 -9.65
C LEU A 102 7.41 -15.94 -9.86
N ALA A 103 7.89 -16.67 -10.86
CA ALA A 103 9.32 -16.70 -11.19
C ALA A 103 9.81 -15.30 -11.60
N ASP A 104 9.08 -14.61 -12.45
CA ASP A 104 9.40 -13.25 -12.88
C ASP A 104 9.42 -12.27 -11.69
N LEU A 105 8.43 -12.38 -10.79
CA LEU A 105 8.37 -11.57 -9.57
C LEU A 105 9.62 -11.75 -8.71
N PHE A 106 10.06 -12.98 -8.46
CA PHE A 106 11.26 -13.25 -7.65
C PHE A 106 12.59 -12.95 -8.35
N MET A 107 12.61 -12.92 -9.68
CA MET A 107 13.82 -12.53 -10.42
C MET A 107 14.06 -11.02 -10.35
N HIS A 108 12.99 -10.22 -10.33
CA HIS A 108 13.08 -8.76 -10.39
C HIS A 108 12.91 -8.05 -9.04
N ALA A 109 12.13 -8.62 -8.12
CA ALA A 109 11.90 -8.02 -6.79
C ALA A 109 13.19 -7.82 -5.97
N PRO A 110 14.15 -8.77 -5.91
CA PRO A 110 15.38 -8.58 -5.14
C PRO A 110 16.28 -7.47 -5.68
N GLU A 111 16.29 -7.28 -7.00
CA GLU A 111 17.09 -6.24 -7.65
C GLU A 111 16.48 -4.85 -7.42
N GLU A 112 15.15 -4.76 -7.48
CA GLU A 112 14.40 -3.55 -7.17
C GLU A 112 14.52 -3.14 -5.69
N GLU A 113 14.32 -4.08 -4.76
CA GLU A 113 14.52 -3.81 -3.33
C GLU A 113 15.95 -3.39 -3.01
N ARG A 114 16.94 -3.98 -3.69
CA ARG A 114 18.34 -3.56 -3.56
C ARG A 114 18.54 -2.14 -4.07
N LEU A 115 18.00 -1.81 -5.25
CA LEU A 115 18.07 -0.46 -5.82
C LEU A 115 17.42 0.58 -4.88
N ILE A 116 16.23 0.29 -4.37
CA ILE A 116 15.52 1.16 -3.42
C ILE A 116 16.36 1.39 -2.17
N ARG A 117 16.95 0.33 -1.60
CA ARG A 117 17.84 0.44 -0.43
C ARG A 117 19.06 1.32 -0.70
N GLU A 118 19.75 1.09 -1.82
CA GLU A 118 20.93 1.88 -2.20
C GLU A 118 20.56 3.35 -2.44
N SER A 119 19.41 3.62 -3.05
CA SER A 119 18.91 4.97 -3.27
C SER A 119 18.54 5.65 -1.94
N LEU A 120 17.94 4.93 -0.99
CA LEU A 120 17.63 5.46 0.34
C LEU A 120 18.91 5.88 1.08
N GLU A 121 19.94 5.04 1.08
CA GLU A 121 21.23 5.38 1.70
C GLU A 121 21.87 6.62 1.06
N LYS A 122 21.78 6.77 -0.27
CA LYS A 122 22.26 7.96 -0.98
C LYS A 122 21.47 9.20 -0.59
N ALA A 123 20.14 9.11 -0.51
CA ALA A 123 19.27 10.21 -0.11
C ALA A 123 19.59 10.66 1.32
N GLU A 124 19.67 9.73 2.28
CA GLU A 124 20.01 10.03 3.68
C GLU A 124 21.39 10.68 3.80
N LYS A 125 22.38 10.20 3.05
CA LYS A 125 23.71 10.81 3.00
C LYS A 125 23.67 12.22 2.42
N ALA A 126 22.91 12.45 1.34
CA ALA A 126 22.73 13.77 0.76
C ALA A 126 22.04 14.74 1.76
N MET A 127 21.05 14.27 2.51
CA MET A 127 20.42 15.03 3.61
C MET A 127 21.44 15.41 4.70
N GLY A 128 22.31 14.46 5.11
CA GLY A 128 23.38 14.71 6.08
C GLY A 128 24.42 15.73 5.61
N LEU A 129 24.65 15.81 4.30
CA LEU A 129 25.54 16.80 3.66
C LEU A 129 24.85 18.16 3.38
N GLY A 130 23.57 18.30 3.70
CA GLY A 130 22.78 19.51 3.44
C GLY A 130 22.38 19.69 1.97
N ARG A 131 22.51 18.65 1.14
CA ARG A 131 22.14 18.66 -0.28
C ARG A 131 20.67 18.25 -0.44
N PHE A 132 19.77 19.12 0.00
CA PHE A 132 18.35 18.79 0.11
C PHE A 132 17.67 18.57 -1.25
N GLU A 133 18.04 19.29 -2.29
CA GLU A 133 17.50 19.07 -3.64
C GLU A 133 17.91 17.71 -4.22
N GLU A 134 19.17 17.32 -4.03
CA GLU A 134 19.67 15.99 -4.44
C GLU A 134 18.93 14.87 -3.70
N ALA A 135 18.76 15.03 -2.38
CA ALA A 135 18.01 14.07 -1.57
C ALA A 135 16.54 13.96 -2.00
N ARG A 136 15.89 15.09 -2.29
CA ARG A 136 14.50 15.14 -2.75
C ARG A 136 14.34 14.38 -4.06
N ALA A 137 15.17 14.65 -5.07
CA ALA A 137 15.10 13.99 -6.36
C ALA A 137 15.24 12.45 -6.24
N ILE A 138 16.17 11.98 -5.40
CA ILE A 138 16.37 10.55 -5.16
C ILE A 138 15.15 9.92 -4.46
N LEU A 139 14.55 10.61 -3.49
CA LEU A 139 13.38 10.10 -2.77
C LEU A 139 12.12 10.11 -3.65
N GLU A 140 11.96 11.11 -4.51
CA GLU A 140 10.89 11.13 -5.52
C GLU A 140 11.04 9.93 -6.46
N GLU A 141 12.26 9.63 -6.93
CA GLU A 141 12.54 8.42 -7.72
C GLU A 141 12.15 7.15 -6.95
N ILE A 142 12.49 7.03 -5.66
CA ILE A 142 12.07 5.89 -4.84
C ILE A 142 10.55 5.78 -4.74
N VAL A 143 9.81 6.87 -4.56
CA VAL A 143 8.34 6.84 -4.50
C VAL A 143 7.73 6.50 -5.86
N THR A 144 8.38 6.84 -6.97
CA THR A 144 7.95 6.37 -8.30
C THR A 144 8.19 4.87 -8.50
N LEU A 145 9.26 4.33 -7.91
CA LEU A 145 9.57 2.90 -7.93
C LEU A 145 8.63 2.14 -6.99
N ASP A 146 8.53 2.53 -5.72
CA ASP A 146 7.67 1.91 -4.73
C ASP A 146 6.77 2.98 -4.10
N PRO A 147 5.54 3.14 -4.62
CA PRO A 147 4.57 4.08 -4.08
C PRO A 147 4.15 3.79 -2.64
N GLU A 148 4.42 2.62 -2.07
CA GLU A 148 4.09 2.27 -0.68
C GLU A 148 5.30 2.39 0.26
N ASN A 149 6.44 2.89 -0.23
CA ASN A 149 7.64 3.04 0.58
C ASN A 149 7.47 4.06 1.70
N GLY A 150 7.10 3.58 2.89
CA GLY A 150 6.83 4.43 4.07
C GLY A 150 8.05 5.23 4.52
N GLN A 151 9.26 4.69 4.33
CA GLN A 151 10.51 5.39 4.66
C GLN A 151 10.74 6.57 3.71
N ALA A 152 10.64 6.35 2.39
CA ALA A 152 10.84 7.42 1.41
C ALA A 152 9.81 8.54 1.55
N LYS A 153 8.53 8.20 1.76
CA LYS A 153 7.45 9.18 2.03
C LYS A 153 7.74 10.00 3.30
N SER A 154 8.19 9.34 4.36
CA SER A 154 8.52 10.01 5.63
C SER A 154 9.70 10.97 5.48
N LEU A 155 10.75 10.57 4.75
CA LEU A 155 11.92 11.41 4.48
C LEU A 155 11.57 12.60 3.56
N LEU A 156 10.74 12.40 2.54
CA LEU A 156 10.22 13.50 1.71
C LEU A 156 9.43 14.50 2.52
N ASN A 157 8.49 14.03 3.36
CA ASN A 157 7.74 14.92 4.25
C ASN A 157 8.68 15.73 5.15
N ALA A 158 9.69 15.09 5.74
CA ALA A 158 10.67 15.79 6.56
C ALA A 158 11.46 16.88 5.79
N LEU A 159 11.74 16.67 4.50
CA LEU A 159 12.35 17.68 3.63
C LEU A 159 11.40 18.85 3.34
N TYR A 160 10.13 18.58 3.04
CA TYR A 160 9.13 19.61 2.79
C TYR A 160 8.88 20.52 4.00
N TYR A 161 8.88 19.96 5.22
CA TYR A 161 8.74 20.76 6.43
C TYR A 161 10.00 21.53 6.82
N ARG A 162 11.17 21.13 6.32
CA ARG A 162 12.47 21.78 6.61
C ARG A 162 12.81 22.92 5.65
N GLN A 163 12.26 22.90 4.43
CA GLN A 163 12.29 24.04 3.53
C GLN A 163 11.15 25.01 3.88
N PRO A 164 11.39 26.24 4.38
CA PRO A 164 10.36 27.26 4.36
C PRO A 164 9.99 27.52 2.90
N LYS A 165 8.74 27.15 2.53
CA LYS A 165 8.15 27.30 1.20
C LYS A 165 8.72 28.52 0.47
N THR A 166 9.60 28.30 -0.52
CA THR A 166 9.73 29.31 -1.55
C THR A 166 8.48 29.19 -2.41
N ARG A 167 7.74 30.29 -2.52
CA ARG A 167 6.45 30.46 -3.20
C ARG A 167 6.46 30.09 -4.71
N ALA A 168 7.52 29.45 -5.20
CA ALA A 168 7.75 29.17 -6.61
C ALA A 168 7.26 27.77 -7.05
N GLU A 169 7.11 26.81 -6.13
CA GLU A 169 6.74 25.43 -6.51
C GLU A 169 5.25 25.11 -6.31
N GLU A 170 4.49 25.99 -5.66
CA GLU A 170 3.02 25.86 -5.58
C GLU A 170 2.33 26.05 -6.95
N SER A 171 3.03 26.54 -7.98
CA SER A 171 2.43 26.75 -9.31
C SER A 171 2.52 25.55 -10.25
N GLU A 172 3.32 24.51 -9.97
CA GLU A 172 3.40 23.32 -10.84
C GLU A 172 2.50 22.17 -10.38
N PHE A 173 1.92 22.23 -9.17
CA PHE A 173 0.99 21.20 -8.67
C PHE A 173 -0.50 21.61 -8.74
N PHE A 174 -0.81 22.85 -9.16
CA PHE A 174 -2.19 23.34 -9.30
C PHE A 174 -2.55 23.82 -10.72
N GLU A 175 -1.75 23.51 -11.74
CA GLU A 175 -2.09 23.90 -13.13
C GLU A 175 -3.21 23.06 -13.78
N ASP A 176 -3.64 21.94 -13.17
CA ASP A 176 -4.71 21.08 -13.73
C ASP A 176 -6.07 21.17 -13.01
N VAL A 177 -6.26 22.11 -12.08
CA VAL A 177 -7.59 22.35 -11.46
C VAL A 177 -8.08 23.75 -11.79
N GLU A 178 -8.37 23.97 -13.08
CA GLU A 178 -9.23 25.06 -13.51
C GLU A 178 -10.69 24.70 -13.15
N VAL A 179 -11.13 25.09 -11.95
CA VAL A 179 -12.56 25.09 -11.62
C VAL A 179 -13.19 26.23 -12.40
N GLU A 180 -13.76 25.92 -13.57
CA GLU A 180 -14.71 26.80 -14.25
C GLU A 180 -15.92 27.04 -13.33
N PHE A 181 -15.91 28.15 -12.61
CA PHE A 181 -17.14 28.71 -12.06
C PHE A 181 -17.96 29.27 -13.23
N GLN A 182 -18.92 28.48 -13.72
CA GLN A 182 -19.95 29.02 -14.61
C GLN A 182 -20.86 29.96 -13.81
N ASP A 183 -20.68 31.24 -14.11
CA ASP A 183 -21.55 32.34 -13.74
C ASP A 183 -22.94 32.11 -14.37
N GLN A 184 -23.87 31.54 -13.59
CA GLN A 184 -25.29 31.53 -13.95
C GLN A 184 -26.09 32.20 -12.84
N GLY A 185 -26.35 33.48 -13.12
CA GLY A 185 -27.49 34.32 -12.75
C GLY A 185 -28.50 33.80 -11.73
N ASP A 186 -28.74 34.67 -10.75
CA ASP A 186 -30.00 34.89 -10.02
C ASP A 186 -30.68 33.65 -9.45
N VAL A 187 -30.28 33.28 -8.23
CA VAL A 187 -31.24 32.71 -7.27
C VAL A 187 -31.33 33.64 -6.07
N ASP A 188 -32.42 34.38 -6.07
CA ASP A 188 -32.92 35.24 -5.02
C ASP A 188 -33.18 34.41 -3.75
N ILE A 189 -32.36 34.59 -2.72
CA ILE A 189 -32.63 34.04 -1.39
C ILE A 189 -32.77 35.22 -0.42
N SER A 190 -33.99 35.67 -0.26
CA SER A 190 -34.40 36.64 0.74
C SER A 190 -34.12 36.10 2.16
N TRP A 191 -33.19 36.73 2.87
CA TRP A 191 -32.99 36.53 4.31
C TRP A 191 -33.80 37.58 5.07
N GLU A 192 -34.96 37.19 5.60
CA GLU A 192 -35.65 37.93 6.66
C GLU A 192 -35.23 37.38 8.03
N GLY A 193 -34.68 38.25 8.88
CA GLY A 193 -34.76 38.22 10.34
C GLY A 193 -34.17 37.03 11.10
N GLU A 194 -33.08 37.25 11.84
CA GLU A 194 -33.12 37.40 13.31
C GLU A 194 -31.70 37.67 13.85
N GLU A 195 -31.66 38.14 15.08
CA GLU A 195 -30.68 39.09 15.64
C GLU A 195 -29.30 38.49 15.95
N ALA A 196 -28.29 39.36 15.92
CA ALA A 196 -26.94 39.05 16.37
C ALA A 196 -26.92 38.70 17.87
N PRO A 197 -26.33 37.57 18.31
CA PRO A 197 -26.09 37.34 19.73
C PRO A 197 -24.97 38.27 20.25
N PRO A 198 -25.11 38.84 21.46
CA PRO A 198 -24.17 39.83 21.99
C PRO A 198 -22.84 39.19 22.44
N GLU A 199 -21.79 40.02 22.41
CA GLU A 199 -20.44 39.76 22.91
C GLU A 199 -20.47 39.22 24.35
N VAL A 200 -19.81 38.07 24.58
CA VAL A 200 -19.60 37.51 25.91
C VAL A 200 -18.19 37.89 26.36
N GLU A 201 -18.13 38.70 27.42
CA GLU A 201 -16.90 39.09 28.11
C GLU A 201 -16.22 37.85 28.73
N GLU A 202 -14.91 37.72 28.51
CA GLU A 202 -14.05 36.67 29.08
C GLU A 202 -13.85 36.90 30.60
N GLU A 203 -14.44 36.06 31.45
CA GLU A 203 -14.07 35.98 32.88
C GLU A 203 -12.96 34.92 33.09
N GLU A 204 -11.83 35.36 33.65
CA GLU A 204 -10.72 34.50 34.05
C GLU A 204 -11.13 33.52 35.18
N PRO A 205 -10.70 32.25 35.16
CA PRO A 205 -11.02 31.30 36.22
C PRO A 205 -10.24 31.60 37.52
N PRO A 206 -10.88 31.46 38.70
CA PRO A 206 -10.22 31.70 39.99
C PRO A 206 -9.19 30.60 40.35
N PRO A 207 -8.17 30.93 41.18
CA PRO A 207 -7.09 30.01 41.52
C PRO A 207 -7.54 28.88 42.48
N PRO A 208 -6.91 27.68 42.41
CA PRO A 208 -7.26 26.56 43.27
C PRO A 208 -6.77 26.71 44.72
N GLU A 209 -7.63 26.40 45.69
CA GLU A 209 -7.30 26.32 47.12
C GLU A 209 -6.60 25.01 47.51
N PRO A 210 -5.76 25.01 48.58
CA PRO A 210 -4.83 23.93 48.86
C PRO A 210 -5.43 22.82 49.73
N GLY A 211 -5.10 21.57 49.37
CA GLY A 211 -4.98 20.45 50.29
C GLY A 211 -6.20 19.55 50.43
N SER A 212 -6.11 18.35 49.84
CA SER A 212 -6.38 17.04 50.46
C SER A 212 -6.13 15.92 49.44
N LEU A 213 -4.96 15.29 49.53
CA LEU A 213 -4.66 13.98 48.92
C LEU A 213 -5.55 12.89 49.57
N PRO A 214 -5.80 11.74 48.91
CA PRO A 214 -4.84 10.64 49.00
C PRO A 214 -4.63 9.78 47.72
N GLU A 215 -3.36 9.42 47.55
CA GLU A 215 -2.81 8.08 47.26
C GLU A 215 -3.41 7.18 46.15
N ALA A 216 -2.60 6.95 45.11
CA ALA A 216 -2.04 5.64 44.69
C ALA A 216 -1.50 5.80 43.26
N ALA A 217 -0.20 5.99 43.10
CA ALA A 217 0.80 4.92 42.87
C ALA A 217 0.88 4.50 41.39
N GLY A 218 2.01 4.83 40.76
CA GLY A 218 2.37 4.38 39.43
C GLY A 218 3.42 5.29 38.76
N GLU A 219 4.49 5.63 39.47
CA GLU A 219 5.67 6.27 38.88
C GLU A 219 6.28 5.34 37.82
N ILE A 220 6.52 5.90 36.64
CA ILE A 220 7.26 5.25 35.55
C ILE A 220 8.70 5.72 35.71
N ASP A 221 9.54 4.88 36.32
CA ASP A 221 10.96 5.16 36.51
C ASP A 221 11.70 5.02 35.17
N LEU A 222 12.31 6.13 34.75
CA LEU A 222 13.32 6.20 33.71
C LEU A 222 14.70 6.26 34.39
N PHE A 223 15.64 5.46 33.87
CA PHE A 223 17.09 5.37 34.14
C PHE A 223 17.59 4.24 35.07
N GLY A 224 18.29 3.28 34.44
CA GLY A 224 19.68 2.96 34.76
C GLY A 224 19.95 1.70 35.59
N GLY A 225 20.83 0.83 35.08
CA GLY A 225 21.70 0.00 35.92
C GLY A 225 21.73 -1.50 35.64
N GLU A 226 22.72 -1.90 34.84
CA GLU A 226 23.67 -3.01 35.10
C GLU A 226 23.16 -4.38 35.62
N GLY A 227 23.42 -5.41 34.80
CA GLY A 227 24.26 -6.53 35.25
C GLY A 227 23.61 -7.91 35.44
N GLN A 228 24.40 -8.92 35.06
CA GLN A 228 24.24 -10.40 35.20
C GLN A 228 23.52 -11.05 34.01
N ALA A 229 24.16 -11.76 33.07
CA ALA A 229 25.21 -12.79 33.11
C ALA A 229 24.76 -14.11 33.78
N GLU A 230 24.17 -15.00 32.98
CA GLU A 230 24.31 -16.47 33.04
C GLU A 230 24.40 -16.93 31.57
N GLU A 231 25.53 -17.46 31.10
CA GLU A 231 25.84 -18.91 31.06
C GLU A 231 24.64 -19.71 30.51
N GLY A 232 24.67 -20.36 29.36
CA GLY A 232 25.77 -20.91 28.57
C GLY A 232 25.30 -22.29 28.11
N GLU A 233 24.84 -22.44 26.86
CA GLU A 233 24.68 -23.76 26.26
C GLU A 233 25.31 -23.82 24.88
N LYS A 234 26.15 -24.85 24.75
CA LYS A 234 27.09 -25.16 23.68
C LYS A 234 26.39 -25.54 22.39
N LEU A 235 26.94 -25.00 21.31
CA LEU A 235 26.93 -25.58 19.96
C LEU A 235 27.45 -27.04 19.96
N PRO A 236 26.91 -27.89 19.08
CA PRO A 236 27.71 -28.86 18.33
C PRO A 236 27.74 -28.42 16.86
N SER A 237 28.85 -27.86 16.38
CA SER A 237 29.90 -28.57 15.62
C SER A 237 29.40 -29.19 14.31
N GLU A 238 29.71 -28.49 13.22
CA GLU A 238 29.74 -29.01 11.84
C GLU A 238 30.50 -30.34 11.76
N PRO A 239 30.10 -31.26 10.86
CA PRO A 239 31.03 -32.21 10.28
C PRO A 239 31.56 -31.68 8.95
N ASP A 240 32.89 -31.73 8.85
CA ASP A 240 33.70 -31.47 7.66
C ASP A 240 33.27 -32.28 6.43
N ALA A 241 33.55 -31.69 5.27
CA ALA A 241 33.43 -32.28 3.95
C ALA A 241 34.34 -33.50 3.77
N GLU A 242 33.85 -34.55 3.11
CA GLU A 242 34.55 -35.37 2.11
C GLU A 242 33.62 -36.50 1.61
N ASP A 243 33.78 -36.85 0.33
CA ASP A 243 33.27 -38.05 -0.37
C ASP A 243 31.78 -38.16 -0.75
N LEU A 244 31.40 -37.52 -1.86
CA LEU A 244 30.48 -38.13 -2.83
C LEU A 244 30.95 -37.86 -4.28
N ASP A 245 31.95 -38.64 -4.68
CA ASP A 245 32.21 -38.96 -6.09
C ASP A 245 30.98 -39.69 -6.66
N ILE A 246 30.18 -39.00 -7.47
CA ILE A 246 29.27 -39.64 -8.42
C ILE A 246 29.75 -39.26 -9.83
N PHE A 247 30.70 -40.05 -10.31
CA PHE A 247 30.92 -40.25 -11.73
C PHE A 247 29.64 -40.86 -12.34
N GLY A 248 28.96 -40.08 -13.18
CA GLY A 248 27.82 -40.52 -13.98
C GLY A 248 27.97 -39.96 -15.39
N GLU A 249 28.57 -40.79 -16.24
CA GLU A 249 28.93 -40.62 -17.65
C GLU A 249 27.96 -39.77 -18.51
N ALA A 250 28.55 -38.84 -19.27
CA ALA A 250 27.95 -38.28 -20.46
C ALA A 250 28.04 -39.29 -21.62
N PRO A 251 26.96 -39.58 -22.38
CA PRO A 251 27.12 -40.19 -23.69
C PRO A 251 27.42 -39.09 -24.72
N GLN A 252 28.66 -39.08 -25.18
CA GLN A 252 29.02 -38.55 -26.49
C GLN A 252 28.16 -39.25 -27.55
N GLY A 253 27.64 -38.50 -28.52
CA GLY A 253 26.90 -39.06 -29.65
C GLY A 253 27.80 -39.90 -30.58
N PRO A 254 27.24 -40.37 -31.70
CA PRO A 254 28.00 -40.54 -32.91
C PRO A 254 27.54 -39.57 -33.99
N GLU A 255 28.56 -39.03 -34.64
CA GLU A 255 28.56 -38.35 -35.92
C GLU A 255 27.93 -39.19 -37.06
N GLU A 256 27.47 -38.46 -38.08
CA GLU A 256 27.44 -38.83 -39.51
C GLU A 256 26.58 -40.03 -39.98
N THR A 257 25.46 -39.74 -40.66
CA THR A 257 25.37 -39.57 -42.13
C THR A 257 23.95 -39.25 -42.58
#